data_AF-A0A0C3S5C7-F1
#
_entry.id   AF-A0A0C3S5C7-F1
#
_cell.length_a   1.000
_cell.length_b   1.000
_cell.length_c   1.000
_cell.angle_alpha   90.00
_cell.angle_beta   90.00
_cell.angle_gamma   90.00
#
_symmetry.space_group_name_H-M   'P 1'
#
loop_
_entity.id
_entity.type
_entity.pdbx_description
1 polymer ?
#
loop_
_entity_poly.entity_id
_entity_poly.type
_entity_poly.pdbx_seq_one_letter_code
_entity_poly.pdbx_strand_id
1 'polypeptide(L)'
;MGRAIPPAAKHESSKQARRRARYEALLDAVELATGIIATISDGVLSVPGLKSTVALVNQIVVVAKEVNVNRKDCDDLVERACDCLSVMAETLAARPAGFADNVFGVHLLAFRRELVHALGVVECLSTRRYWLWYLQYAADKRAIDDCKGRIDRAFERLILGHMIVCDRQLGSISHRVNVVSNGISDLTNLCQAQGAALQNALGSVHNSMRQDLIDLVFGLNDIRMQLPRIVNLNVRRLIHLLSPAKILWHPWALEDARRLQHVKDQFNGDVRAWVEAKAVSRILRDWMTASRVLVTGWDLRSPEVRYAHRVNFFIHVEFSDHIGPFAKQRYVQIEVRATDLEGWMGGTMCLDENGDVIRQEMDEQMGESHNFMPS
;
A
#
# COMPACT_ATOMS: atom_id res chain seq x y z
N MET A 1 75.68 61.09 11.27
CA MET A 1 74.70 60.57 10.28
C MET A 1 74.30 59.17 10.69
N GLY A 2 73.18 59.00 11.40
CA GLY A 2 72.64 57.69 11.75
C GLY A 2 71.19 57.60 11.24
N ARG A 3 70.96 56.83 10.17
CA ARG A 3 69.61 56.57 9.66
C ARG A 3 68.90 55.63 10.62
N ALA A 4 67.81 56.12 11.21
CA ALA A 4 66.82 55.30 11.88
C ALA A 4 66.20 54.33 10.87
N ILE A 5 66.16 53.05 11.22
CA ILE A 5 65.43 52.00 10.52
C ILE A 5 64.05 51.91 11.16
N PRO A 6 62.94 52.23 10.47
CA PRO A 6 61.64 51.69 10.84
C PRO A 6 61.29 50.55 9.87
N PRO A 7 61.00 49.33 10.37
CA PRO A 7 59.67 48.82 10.06
C PRO A 7 59.11 47.81 11.08
N ALA A 8 57.94 48.11 11.67
CA ALA A 8 57.07 47.10 12.29
C ALA A 8 55.61 47.18 11.77
N ALA A 9 55.17 48.34 11.27
CA ALA A 9 53.77 48.61 10.94
C ALA A 9 53.16 47.80 9.78
N LYS A 10 53.96 47.29 8.82
CA LYS A 10 53.43 46.51 7.68
C LYS A 10 53.04 45.07 8.03
N HIS A 11 53.62 44.47 9.06
CA HIS A 11 53.35 43.07 9.42
C HIS A 11 52.09 42.89 10.29
N GLU A 12 51.74 43.87 11.11
CA GLU A 12 50.53 43.83 11.95
C GLU A 12 49.24 43.96 11.12
N SER A 13 49.24 44.82 10.09
CA SER A 13 48.04 44.97 9.24
C SER A 13 47.70 43.69 8.47
N SER A 14 48.72 42.93 8.02
CA SER A 14 48.53 41.64 7.34
C SER A 14 47.99 40.54 8.26
N LYS A 15 48.50 40.43 9.50
CA LYS A 15 48.01 39.45 10.48
C LYS A 15 46.58 39.75 10.94
N GLN A 16 46.26 41.02 11.15
CA GLN A 16 44.93 41.44 11.56
C GLN A 16 43.91 41.25 10.43
N ALA A 17 44.29 41.54 9.17
CA ALA A 17 43.46 41.23 8.01
C ALA A 17 43.17 39.73 7.86
N ARG A 18 44.18 38.87 8.02
CA ARG A 18 44.00 37.40 8.00
C ARG A 18 43.05 36.92 9.09
N ARG A 19 43.17 37.46 10.31
CA ARG A 19 42.27 37.12 11.40
C ARG A 19 40.83 37.53 11.06
N ARG A 20 40.60 38.74 10.55
CA ARG A 20 39.26 39.18 10.14
C ARG A 20 38.64 38.25 9.09
N ALA A 21 39.41 37.86 8.08
CA ALA A 21 38.96 36.91 7.06
C ALA A 21 38.61 35.53 7.64
N ARG A 22 39.38 35.02 8.63
CA ARG A 22 39.06 33.76 9.35
C ARG A 22 37.70 33.86 10.06
N TYR A 23 37.45 34.97 10.75
CA TYR A 23 36.18 35.18 11.45
C TYR A 23 35.00 35.36 10.49
N GLU A 24 35.21 35.99 9.33
CA GLU A 24 34.19 36.06 8.27
C GLU A 24 33.84 34.65 7.75
N ALA A 25 34.84 33.81 7.47
CA ALA A 25 34.59 32.42 7.09
C ALA A 25 33.86 31.60 8.17
N LEU A 26 34.17 31.83 9.45
CA LEU A 26 33.46 31.19 10.57
C LEU A 26 32.01 31.67 10.66
N LEU A 27 31.74 32.95 10.42
CA LEU A 27 30.37 33.48 10.37
C LEU A 27 29.59 32.88 9.20
N ASP A 28 30.20 32.74 8.02
CA ASP A 28 29.59 32.09 6.86
C ASP A 28 29.20 30.64 7.18
N ALA A 29 30.07 29.90 7.88
CA ALA A 29 29.80 28.54 8.33
C ALA A 29 28.65 28.48 9.35
N VAL A 30 28.62 29.42 10.30
CA VAL A 30 27.52 29.56 11.27
C VAL A 30 26.21 29.90 10.56
N GLU A 31 26.23 30.76 9.55
CA GLU A 31 25.05 31.12 8.75
C GLU A 31 24.50 29.91 7.99
N LEU A 32 25.37 29.11 7.38
CA LEU A 32 24.99 27.86 6.73
C LEU A 32 24.34 26.87 7.72
N ALA A 33 24.96 26.68 8.90
CA ALA A 33 24.38 25.85 9.96
C ALA A 33 23.05 26.43 10.47
N THR A 34 22.93 27.76 10.52
CA THR A 34 21.68 28.45 10.89
C THR A 34 20.57 28.14 9.89
N GLY A 35 20.85 28.13 8.58
CA GLY A 35 19.88 27.78 7.55
C GLY A 35 19.35 26.35 7.69
N ILE A 36 20.25 25.40 7.92
CA ILE A 36 19.89 23.99 8.18
C ILE A 36 19.03 23.90 9.46
N ILE A 37 19.45 24.56 10.53
CA ILE A 37 18.73 24.53 11.80
C ILE A 37 17.39 25.25 11.72
N ALA A 38 17.26 26.33 10.96
CA ALA A 38 16.01 27.07 10.78
C ALA A 38 14.96 26.19 10.10
N THR A 39 15.32 25.50 9.02
CA THR A 39 14.40 24.56 8.34
C THR A 39 13.95 23.42 9.26
N ILE A 40 14.84 22.94 10.13
CA ILE A 40 14.55 21.88 11.11
C ILE A 40 13.67 22.39 12.27
N SER A 41 13.96 23.60 12.77
CA SER A 41 13.31 24.17 13.96
C SER A 41 11.95 24.79 13.68
N ASP A 42 11.74 25.39 12.50
CA ASP A 42 10.43 25.88 12.04
C ASP A 42 9.56 24.78 11.42
N GLY A 43 10.17 23.63 11.09
CA GLY A 43 9.50 22.46 10.52
C GLY A 43 9.04 21.43 11.56
N VAL A 44 9.00 20.17 11.13
CA VAL A 44 8.36 19.02 11.80
C VAL A 44 8.92 18.68 13.20
N LEU A 45 10.10 19.18 13.57
CA LEU A 45 10.83 18.74 14.77
C LEU A 45 10.73 19.69 15.96
N SER A 46 10.31 20.96 15.76
CA SER A 46 10.13 22.00 16.79
C SER A 46 11.00 21.82 18.04
N VAL A 47 12.33 21.89 17.87
CA VAL A 47 13.28 21.64 18.97
C VAL A 47 13.47 22.92 19.80
N PRO A 48 12.98 22.99 21.05
CA PRO A 48 13.10 24.20 21.85
C PRO A 48 14.55 24.53 22.17
N GLY A 49 14.92 25.81 22.04
CA GLY A 49 16.26 26.30 22.39
C GLY A 49 17.35 26.08 21.32
N LEU A 50 17.06 25.37 20.23
CA LEU A 50 18.04 25.13 19.17
C LEU A 50 18.45 26.44 18.47
N LYS A 51 17.48 27.25 18.02
CA LYS A 51 17.72 28.59 17.46
C LYS A 51 18.54 29.48 18.39
N SER A 52 18.22 29.45 19.69
CA SER A 52 18.95 30.25 20.69
C SER A 52 20.40 29.79 20.87
N THR A 53 20.68 28.51 20.66
CA THR A 53 22.04 27.94 20.74
C THR A 53 22.88 28.45 19.56
N VAL A 54 22.32 28.46 18.35
CA VAL A 54 22.97 29.01 17.16
C VAL A 54 23.28 30.51 17.33
N ALA A 55 22.31 31.27 17.84
CA ALA A 55 22.48 32.70 18.09
C ALA A 55 23.63 32.98 19.07
N LEU A 56 23.82 32.13 20.09
CA LEU A 56 24.93 32.26 21.04
C LEU A 56 26.29 31.99 20.39
N VAL A 57 26.41 30.96 19.53
CA VAL A 57 27.66 30.71 18.80
C VAL A 57 28.00 31.90 17.90
N ASN A 58 27.02 32.44 17.17
CA ASN A 58 27.22 33.66 16.37
C ASN A 58 27.72 34.83 17.22
N GLN A 59 27.10 35.09 18.39
CA GLN A 59 27.54 36.13 19.31
C GLN A 59 28.98 35.90 19.80
N ILE A 60 29.36 34.67 20.13
CA ILE A 60 30.74 34.34 20.53
C ILE A 60 31.72 34.70 19.41
N VAL A 61 31.42 34.35 18.15
CA VAL A 61 32.27 34.68 16.99
C VAL A 61 32.42 36.20 16.84
N VAL A 62 31.31 36.95 16.92
CA VAL A 62 31.32 38.41 16.81
C VAL A 62 32.15 39.07 17.90
N VAL A 63 31.95 38.69 19.17
CA VAL A 63 32.67 39.30 20.29
C VAL A 63 34.15 38.90 20.28
N ALA A 64 34.48 37.65 19.92
CA ALA A 64 35.85 37.16 19.89
C ALA A 64 36.72 37.86 18.82
N LYS A 65 36.12 38.39 17.75
CA LYS A 65 36.82 39.22 16.75
C LYS A 65 37.49 40.44 17.39
N GLU A 66 36.87 41.01 18.42
CA GLU A 66 37.35 42.20 19.14
C GLU A 66 38.33 41.89 20.27
N VAL A 67 38.55 40.62 20.58
CA VAL A 67 39.49 40.21 21.64
C VAL A 67 40.94 40.55 21.24
N ASN A 68 41.59 41.32 22.12
CA ASN A 68 42.96 41.78 21.93
C ASN A 68 44.01 40.97 22.71
N VAL A 69 43.54 40.05 23.55
CA VAL A 69 44.32 39.33 24.56
C VAL A 69 44.04 37.82 24.44
N ASN A 70 45.04 36.97 24.68
CA ASN A 70 44.89 35.50 24.52
C ASN A 70 44.26 35.10 23.17
N ARG A 71 44.57 35.85 22.10
CA ARG A 71 43.88 35.75 20.80
C ARG A 71 43.85 34.33 20.26
N LYS A 72 44.97 33.61 20.32
CA LYS A 72 45.05 32.23 19.82
C LYS A 72 44.11 31.31 20.60
N ASP A 73 44.17 31.35 21.93
CA ASP A 73 43.35 30.49 22.78
C ASP A 73 41.85 30.79 22.57
N CYS A 74 41.50 32.07 22.38
CA CYS A 74 40.15 32.51 22.06
C CYS A 74 39.71 32.08 20.65
N ASP A 75 40.58 32.20 19.64
CA ASP A 75 40.28 31.72 18.29
C ASP A 75 40.00 30.21 18.30
N ASP A 76 40.79 29.43 19.03
CA ASP A 76 40.58 27.98 19.19
C ASP A 76 39.25 27.65 19.90
N LEU A 77 38.80 28.49 20.85
CA LEU A 77 37.49 28.33 21.51
C LEU A 77 36.34 28.58 20.53
N VAL A 78 36.46 29.61 19.69
CA VAL A 78 35.45 29.94 18.68
C VAL A 78 35.33 28.82 17.66
N GLU A 79 36.46 28.32 17.15
CA GLU A 79 36.47 27.18 16.23
C GLU A 79 35.79 25.97 16.85
N ARG A 80 36.12 25.64 18.11
CA ARG A 80 35.47 24.54 18.84
C ARG A 80 33.95 24.68 18.88
N ALA A 81 33.45 25.89 19.17
CA ALA A 81 32.02 26.16 19.24
C ALA A 81 31.34 26.06 17.86
N CYS A 82 32.00 26.54 16.81
CA CYS A 82 31.54 26.41 15.42
C CYS A 82 31.52 24.95 14.97
N ASP A 83 32.56 24.17 15.27
CA ASP A 83 32.64 22.74 14.94
C ASP A 83 31.51 21.96 15.60
N CYS A 84 31.25 22.21 16.89
CA CYS A 84 30.12 21.61 17.60
C CYS A 84 28.78 21.95 16.91
N LEU A 85 28.61 23.19 16.46
CA LEU A 85 27.40 23.62 15.75
C LEU A 85 27.26 22.93 14.38
N SER A 86 28.34 22.83 13.60
CA SER A 86 28.35 22.15 12.31
C SER A 86 27.97 20.68 12.46
N VAL A 87 28.62 19.95 13.38
CA VAL A 87 28.29 18.55 13.68
C VAL A 87 26.83 18.44 14.14
N MET A 88 26.34 19.33 15.00
CA MET A 88 24.94 19.33 15.42
C MET A 88 23.98 19.51 14.24
N ALA A 89 24.27 20.44 13.32
CA ALA A 89 23.45 20.68 12.14
C ALA A 89 23.41 19.44 11.23
N GLU A 90 24.56 18.82 10.96
CA GLU A 90 24.65 17.58 10.17
C GLU A 90 23.87 16.43 10.83
N THR A 91 24.05 16.24 12.14
CA THR A 91 23.37 15.18 12.90
C THR A 91 21.85 15.35 12.88
N LEU A 92 21.36 16.60 12.94
CA LEU A 92 19.94 16.90 12.88
C LEU A 92 19.37 16.83 11.46
N ALA A 93 20.17 17.10 10.43
CA ALA A 93 19.77 17.02 9.03
C ALA A 93 19.57 15.57 8.56
N ALA A 94 20.36 14.63 9.08
CA ALA A 94 20.26 13.20 8.74
C ALA A 94 19.01 12.49 9.32
N ARG A 95 18.04 13.24 9.84
CA ARG A 95 17.03 12.73 10.76
C ARG A 95 15.68 12.45 10.09
N PRO A 96 15.01 11.33 10.45
CA PRO A 96 13.61 11.12 10.09
C PRO A 96 12.66 12.05 10.85
N ALA A 97 11.59 12.48 10.18
CA ALA A 97 10.56 13.38 10.72
C ALA A 97 9.85 12.79 11.96
N GLY A 98 9.67 13.60 13.02
CA GLY A 98 8.86 13.25 14.20
C GLY A 98 9.60 13.07 15.54
N PHE A 99 10.88 13.42 15.61
CA PHE A 99 11.64 13.38 16.86
C PHE A 99 11.43 14.65 17.71
N ALA A 100 10.52 14.58 18.66
CA ALA A 100 10.48 15.49 19.80
C ALA A 100 10.88 14.68 21.04
N ASP A 101 12.16 14.72 21.42
CA ASP A 101 12.65 14.01 22.60
C ASP A 101 13.12 14.97 23.67
N ASN A 102 12.59 14.75 24.86
CA ASN A 102 12.90 15.50 26.06
C ASN A 102 14.35 15.30 26.50
N VAL A 103 14.96 14.14 26.24
CA VAL A 103 16.36 13.86 26.63
C VAL A 103 17.33 14.72 25.82
N PHE A 104 17.16 14.75 24.49
CA PHE A 104 17.92 15.66 23.64
C PHE A 104 17.76 17.13 24.07
N GLY A 105 16.52 17.56 24.37
CA GLY A 105 16.25 18.91 24.86
C GLY A 105 16.99 19.27 26.15
N VAL A 106 17.05 18.35 27.11
CA VAL A 106 17.79 18.55 28.38
C VAL A 106 19.28 18.75 28.12
N HIS A 107 19.88 17.91 27.28
CA HIS A 107 21.31 18.03 26.95
C HIS A 107 21.60 19.28 26.11
N LEU A 108 20.68 19.69 25.23
CA LEU A 108 20.81 20.91 24.44
C LEU A 108 20.80 22.14 25.35
N LEU A 109 19.93 22.16 26.36
CA LEU A 109 19.92 23.23 27.36
C LEU A 109 21.21 23.25 28.20
N ALA A 110 21.78 22.10 28.53
CA ALA A 110 23.06 22.03 29.23
C ALA A 110 24.20 22.59 28.37
N PHE A 111 24.29 22.17 27.10
CA PHE A 111 25.25 22.71 26.14
C PHE A 111 25.12 24.23 25.98
N ARG A 112 23.88 24.71 25.85
CA ARG A 112 23.58 26.14 25.77
C ARG A 112 24.08 26.92 27.00
N ARG A 113 23.95 26.38 28.21
CA ARG A 113 24.47 27.04 29.43
C ARG A 113 25.99 27.22 29.37
N GLU A 114 26.71 26.22 28.88
CA GLU A 114 28.17 26.33 28.73
C GLU A 114 28.56 27.36 27.67
N LEU A 115 27.79 27.48 26.57
CA LEU A 115 27.99 28.55 25.58
C LEU A 115 27.74 29.95 26.17
N VAL A 116 26.71 30.12 27.00
CA VAL A 116 26.47 31.39 27.71
C VAL A 116 27.65 31.74 28.61
N HIS A 117 28.20 30.75 29.33
CA HIS A 117 29.36 30.95 30.16
C HIS A 117 30.59 31.35 29.34
N ALA A 118 30.84 30.66 28.23
CA ALA A 118 31.93 30.97 27.31
C ALA A 118 31.80 32.38 26.71
N LEU A 119 30.58 32.79 26.30
CA LEU A 119 30.32 34.15 25.84
C LEU A 119 30.70 35.19 26.89
N GLY A 120 30.29 35.00 28.15
CA GLY A 120 30.65 35.90 29.24
C GLY A 120 32.15 36.01 29.46
N VAL A 121 32.90 34.90 29.34
CA VAL A 121 34.37 34.91 29.39
C VAL A 121 34.96 35.71 28.22
N VAL A 122 34.47 35.50 27.00
CA VAL A 122 34.94 36.20 25.80
C VAL A 122 34.63 37.70 25.87
N GLU A 123 33.47 38.11 26.39
CA GLU A 123 33.11 39.50 26.65
C GLU A 123 34.02 40.16 27.69
N CYS A 124 34.38 39.44 28.77
CA CYS A 124 35.34 39.95 29.75
C CYS A 124 36.72 40.17 29.12
N LEU A 125 37.13 39.30 28.20
CA LEU A 125 38.41 39.39 27.50
C LEU A 125 38.42 40.51 26.46
N SER A 126 37.31 40.78 25.77
CA SER A 126 37.23 41.81 24.73
C SER A 126 37.38 43.22 25.30
N THR A 127 36.93 43.45 26.54
CA THR A 127 37.00 44.75 27.24
C THR A 127 38.29 44.93 28.04
N ARG A 128 39.16 43.91 28.12
CA ARG A 128 40.31 43.92 29.03
C ARG A 128 41.44 44.82 28.56
N ARG A 129 41.93 45.68 29.46
CA ARG A 129 43.09 46.55 29.20
C ARG A 129 44.39 45.74 29.13
N TYR A 130 45.30 46.14 28.26
CA TYR A 130 46.54 45.42 27.93
C TYR A 130 47.48 45.15 29.14
N TRP A 131 47.55 46.05 30.12
CA TRP A 131 48.42 45.87 31.28
C TRP A 131 47.85 44.87 32.30
N LEU A 132 46.52 44.83 32.48
CA LEU A 132 45.83 43.85 33.32
C LEU A 132 45.99 42.44 32.75
N TRP A 133 46.02 42.33 31.43
CA TRP A 133 46.28 41.08 30.73
C TRP A 133 47.63 40.47 31.09
N TYR A 134 48.70 41.24 31.13
CA TYR A 134 50.03 40.68 31.44
C TYR A 134 50.05 39.99 32.81
N LEU A 135 49.33 40.55 33.80
CA LEU A 135 49.20 39.96 35.14
C LEU A 135 48.25 38.76 35.18
N GLN A 136 47.28 38.69 34.27
CA GLN A 136 46.19 37.72 34.29
C GLN A 136 46.23 36.70 33.14
N TYR A 137 47.26 36.73 32.29
CA TYR A 137 47.40 35.88 31.11
C TYR A 137 47.13 34.41 31.39
N ALA A 138 47.80 33.88 32.43
CA ALA A 138 47.68 32.48 32.82
C ALA A 138 46.31 32.13 33.39
N ALA A 139 45.67 33.06 34.12
CA ALA A 139 44.32 32.86 34.64
C ALA A 139 43.29 32.86 33.51
N ASP A 140 43.41 33.81 32.59
CA ASP A 140 42.54 33.95 31.41
C ASP A 140 42.67 32.74 30.48
N LYS A 141 43.90 32.24 30.28
CA LYS A 141 44.13 31.02 29.50
C LYS A 141 43.44 29.82 30.13
N ARG A 142 43.59 29.63 31.45
CA ARG A 142 42.91 28.54 32.17
C ARG A 142 41.39 28.65 32.10
N ALA A 143 40.85 29.87 32.16
CA ALA A 143 39.41 30.09 32.02
C ALA A 143 38.91 29.70 30.62
N ILE A 144 39.65 30.05 29.57
CA ILE A 144 39.34 29.65 28.19
C ILE A 144 39.44 28.11 28.05
N ASP A 145 40.49 27.50 28.57
CA ASP A 145 40.69 26.04 28.49
C ASP A 145 39.60 25.27 29.26
N ASP A 146 39.15 25.78 30.42
CA ASP A 146 38.01 25.24 31.16
C ASP A 146 36.71 25.39 30.35
N CYS A 147 36.49 26.52 29.68
CA CYS A 147 35.35 26.70 28.78
C CYS A 147 35.36 25.67 27.65
N LYS A 148 36.49 25.47 26.98
CA LYS A 148 36.63 24.44 25.92
C LYS A 148 36.26 23.05 26.46
N GLY A 149 36.85 22.66 27.59
CA GLY A 149 36.59 21.34 28.20
C GLY A 149 35.15 21.17 28.68
N ARG A 150 34.45 22.23 29.07
CA ARG A 150 33.03 22.17 29.43
C ARG A 150 32.11 22.08 28.22
N ILE A 151 32.39 22.88 27.17
CA ILE A 151 31.69 22.81 25.88
C ILE A 151 31.78 21.39 25.31
N ASP A 152 32.99 20.82 25.26
CA ASP A 152 33.23 19.48 24.75
C ASP A 152 32.42 18.42 25.51
N ARG A 153 32.51 18.41 26.84
CA ARG A 153 31.78 17.45 27.68
C ARG A 153 30.27 17.60 27.54
N ALA A 154 29.77 18.84 27.42
CA ALA A 154 28.35 19.06 27.23
C ALA A 154 27.89 18.63 25.83
N PHE A 155 28.71 18.86 24.82
CA PHE A 155 28.46 18.42 23.44
C PHE A 155 28.50 16.90 23.29
N GLU A 156 29.48 16.22 23.87
CA GLU A 156 29.55 14.75 23.91
C GLU A 156 28.29 14.15 24.54
N ARG A 157 27.81 14.72 25.65
CA ARG A 157 26.56 14.29 26.28
C ARG A 157 25.34 14.51 25.38
N LEU A 158 25.32 15.61 24.63
CA LEU A 158 24.26 15.91 23.65
C LEU A 158 24.24 14.86 22.53
N ILE A 159 25.41 14.55 21.95
CA ILE A 159 25.53 13.56 20.88
C ILE A 159 25.25 12.14 21.39
N LEU A 160 25.76 11.75 22.56
CA LEU A 160 25.47 10.45 23.16
C LEU A 160 23.98 10.31 23.50
N GLY A 161 23.37 11.35 24.07
CA GLY A 161 21.94 11.38 24.33
C GLY A 161 21.13 11.21 23.04
N HIS A 162 21.55 11.89 21.97
CA HIS A 162 20.96 11.72 20.64
C HIS A 162 21.10 10.27 20.13
N MET A 163 22.31 9.69 20.17
CA MET A 163 22.57 8.33 19.69
C MET A 163 21.76 7.27 20.43
N ILE A 164 21.67 7.35 21.76
CA ILE A 164 20.88 6.41 22.58
C ILE A 164 19.42 6.39 22.15
N VAL A 165 18.87 7.55 21.79
CA VAL A 165 17.45 7.65 21.43
C VAL A 165 17.23 7.11 20.03
N CYS A 166 18.14 7.39 19.08
CA CYS A 166 18.13 6.78 17.76
C CYS A 166 18.21 5.25 17.84
N ASP A 167 19.06 4.70 18.71
CA ASP A 167 19.18 3.25 18.93
C ASP A 167 17.89 2.65 19.50
N ARG A 168 17.27 3.29 20.50
CA ARG A 168 15.96 2.87 21.04
C ARG A 168 14.86 2.86 19.98
N GLN A 169 14.84 3.86 19.09
CA GLN A 169 13.87 3.91 18.00
C GLN A 169 14.10 2.79 16.99
N LEU A 170 15.34 2.52 16.61
CA LEU A 170 15.69 1.39 15.75
C LEU A 170 15.29 0.05 16.39
N GLY A 171 15.51 -0.12 17.69
CA GLY A 171 15.06 -1.29 18.43
C GLY A 171 13.53 -1.46 18.40
N SER A 172 12.78 -0.37 18.58
CA SER A 172 11.31 -0.39 18.48
C SER A 172 10.82 -0.73 17.07
N ILE A 173 11.45 -0.16 16.04
CA ILE A 173 11.14 -0.47 14.63
C ILE A 173 11.43 -1.95 14.36
N SER A 174 12.59 -2.46 14.78
CA SER A 174 12.97 -3.87 14.64
C SER A 174 11.94 -4.78 15.31
N HIS A 175 11.49 -4.45 16.52
CA HIS A 175 10.44 -5.21 17.19
C HIS A 175 9.13 -5.22 16.39
N ARG A 176 8.68 -4.07 15.89
CA ARG A 176 7.47 -3.97 15.06
C ARG A 176 7.57 -4.77 13.76
N VAL A 177 8.73 -4.74 13.10
CA VAL A 177 9.01 -5.54 11.91
C VAL A 177 8.93 -7.03 12.23
N ASN A 178 9.48 -7.46 13.36
CA ASN A 178 9.40 -8.86 13.79
C ASN A 178 7.94 -9.29 14.03
N VAL A 179 7.12 -8.44 14.67
CA VAL A 179 5.68 -8.73 14.87
C VAL A 179 4.96 -8.89 13.53
N VAL A 180 5.21 -8.00 12.56
CA VAL A 180 4.62 -8.09 11.22
C VAL A 180 5.11 -9.35 10.50
N SER A 181 6.39 -9.66 10.57
CA SER A 181 6.98 -10.85 9.95
C SER A 181 6.40 -12.14 10.51
N ASN A 182 6.18 -12.20 11.83
CA ASN A 182 5.51 -13.34 12.47
C ASN A 182 4.06 -13.45 11.98
N GLY A 183 3.32 -12.34 11.94
CA GLY A 183 1.94 -12.33 11.42
C GLY A 183 1.84 -12.78 9.95
N ILE A 184 2.79 -12.40 9.10
CA ILE A 184 2.87 -12.88 7.71
C ILE A 184 3.15 -14.38 7.66
N SER A 185 4.03 -14.89 8.53
CA SER A 185 4.33 -16.32 8.62
C SER A 185 3.10 -17.11 9.07
N ASP A 186 2.36 -16.62 10.06
CA ASP A 186 1.13 -17.23 10.55
C ASP A 186 0.04 -17.26 9.47
N LEU A 187 -0.15 -16.16 8.74
CA LEU A 187 -1.07 -16.09 7.59
C LEU A 187 -0.67 -17.07 6.48
N THR A 188 0.62 -17.19 6.20
CA THR A 188 1.14 -18.13 5.20
C THR A 188 0.84 -19.57 5.60
N ASN A 189 1.09 -19.91 6.87
CA ASN A 189 0.79 -21.23 7.43
C ASN A 189 -0.72 -21.54 7.38
N LEU A 190 -1.57 -20.56 7.70
CA LEU A 190 -3.03 -20.69 7.62
C LEU A 190 -3.50 -20.95 6.19
N CYS A 191 -3.00 -20.18 5.23
CA CYS A 191 -3.33 -20.36 3.80
C CYS A 191 -2.89 -21.75 3.29
N GLN A 192 -1.71 -22.22 3.70
CA GLN A 192 -1.25 -23.57 3.34
C GLN A 192 -2.14 -24.67 3.95
N ALA A 193 -2.51 -24.52 5.23
CA ALA A 193 -3.41 -25.47 5.90
C ALA A 193 -4.80 -25.50 5.25
N GLN A 194 -5.36 -24.35 4.89
CA GLN A 194 -6.63 -24.27 4.16
C GLN A 194 -6.53 -24.86 2.75
N GLY A 195 -5.44 -24.61 2.03
CA GLY A 195 -5.17 -25.20 0.73
C GLY A 195 -5.13 -26.74 0.79
N ALA A 196 -4.43 -27.29 1.78
CA ALA A 196 -4.38 -28.73 2.02
C ALA A 196 -5.77 -29.31 2.37
N ALA A 197 -6.55 -28.61 3.19
CA ALA A 197 -7.92 -29.03 3.54
C ALA A 197 -8.85 -29.05 2.32
N LEU A 198 -8.79 -28.03 1.47
CA LEU A 198 -9.55 -27.98 0.21
C LEU A 198 -9.14 -29.09 -0.75
N GLN A 199 -7.84 -29.34 -0.89
CA GLN A 199 -7.32 -30.41 -1.75
C GLN A 199 -7.80 -31.79 -1.28
N ASN A 200 -7.81 -32.04 0.03
CA ASN A 200 -8.35 -33.27 0.62
C ASN A 200 -9.88 -33.40 0.39
N ALA A 201 -10.63 -32.32 0.57
CA ALA A 201 -12.07 -32.31 0.32
C ALA A 201 -12.40 -32.59 -1.15
N LEU A 202 -11.66 -31.98 -2.08
CA LEU A 202 -11.81 -32.22 -3.51
C LEU A 202 -11.50 -33.67 -3.88
N GLY A 203 -10.44 -34.25 -3.29
CA GLY A 203 -10.09 -35.66 -3.44
C GLY A 203 -11.20 -36.59 -2.93
N SER A 204 -11.83 -36.26 -1.80
CA SER A 204 -12.98 -37.02 -1.27
C SER A 204 -14.19 -36.98 -2.21
N VAL A 205 -14.53 -35.81 -2.74
CA VAL A 205 -15.63 -35.66 -3.71
C VAL A 205 -15.33 -36.46 -4.98
N HIS A 206 -14.11 -36.36 -5.50
CA HIS A 206 -13.69 -37.11 -6.68
C HIS A 206 -13.80 -38.62 -6.48
N ASN A 207 -13.37 -39.12 -5.31
CA ASN A 207 -13.47 -40.55 -4.98
C ASN A 207 -14.93 -41.00 -4.82
N SER A 208 -15.79 -40.18 -4.20
CA SER A 208 -17.23 -40.47 -4.10
C SER A 208 -17.89 -40.56 -5.48
N MET A 209 -17.68 -39.56 -6.34
CA MET A 209 -18.21 -39.57 -7.71
C MET A 209 -17.71 -40.79 -8.50
N ARG A 210 -16.45 -41.18 -8.31
CA ARG A 210 -15.90 -42.38 -8.93
C ARG A 210 -16.59 -43.65 -8.43
N GLN A 211 -16.89 -43.75 -7.14
CA GLN A 211 -17.62 -44.88 -6.58
C GLN A 211 -19.07 -44.92 -7.09
N ASP A 212 -19.76 -43.79 -7.11
CA ASP A 212 -21.13 -43.68 -7.63
C ASP A 212 -21.21 -44.11 -9.11
N LEU A 213 -20.21 -43.75 -9.92
CA LEU A 213 -20.08 -44.19 -11.31
C LEU A 213 -19.87 -45.70 -11.42
N ILE A 214 -19.02 -46.27 -10.56
CA ILE A 214 -18.78 -47.72 -10.52
C ILE A 214 -20.07 -48.46 -10.17
N ASP A 215 -20.78 -48.01 -9.13
CA ASP A 215 -22.03 -48.61 -8.66
C ASP A 215 -23.13 -48.48 -9.73
N LEU A 216 -23.21 -47.35 -10.44
CA LEU A 216 -24.11 -47.16 -11.57
C LEU A 216 -23.80 -48.13 -12.71
N VAL A 217 -22.52 -48.31 -13.07
CA VAL A 217 -22.10 -49.25 -14.12
C VAL A 217 -22.44 -50.69 -13.72
N PHE A 218 -22.22 -51.08 -12.46
CA PHE A 218 -22.62 -52.38 -11.95
C PHE A 218 -24.14 -52.57 -11.97
N GLY A 219 -24.91 -51.58 -11.53
CA GLY A 219 -26.38 -51.61 -11.58
C GLY A 219 -26.92 -51.73 -13.01
N LEU A 220 -26.36 -51.00 -13.96
CA LEU A 220 -26.71 -51.10 -15.38
C LEU A 220 -26.35 -52.49 -15.95
N ASN A 221 -25.21 -53.05 -15.57
CA ASN A 221 -24.82 -54.40 -15.96
C ASN A 221 -25.74 -55.47 -15.35
N ASP A 222 -26.17 -55.32 -14.10
CA ASP A 222 -27.13 -56.24 -13.47
C ASP A 222 -28.49 -56.16 -14.17
N ILE A 223 -29.00 -54.95 -14.45
CA ILE A 223 -30.21 -54.76 -15.27
C ILE A 223 -30.05 -55.42 -16.64
N ARG A 224 -28.90 -55.25 -17.31
CA ARG A 224 -28.59 -55.89 -18.60
C ARG A 224 -28.56 -57.42 -18.50
N MET A 225 -28.06 -57.98 -17.41
CA MET A 225 -28.03 -59.43 -17.17
C MET A 225 -29.42 -59.99 -16.81
N GLN A 226 -30.30 -59.16 -16.25
CA GLN A 226 -31.69 -59.49 -15.97
C GLN A 226 -32.62 -59.25 -17.18
N LEU A 227 -32.20 -58.44 -18.16
CA LEU A 227 -32.95 -58.14 -19.38
C LEU A 227 -33.45 -59.38 -20.14
N PRO A 228 -32.69 -60.49 -20.29
CA PRO A 228 -33.20 -61.71 -20.91
C PRO A 228 -34.40 -62.34 -20.19
N ARG A 229 -34.62 -62.02 -18.90
CA ARG A 229 -35.79 -62.48 -18.12
C ARG A 229 -36.97 -61.51 -18.16
N ILE A 230 -36.73 -60.22 -18.42
CA ILE A 230 -37.76 -59.16 -18.39
C ILE A 230 -38.29 -58.84 -19.80
N VAL A 231 -37.56 -59.20 -20.87
CA VAL A 231 -37.93 -58.92 -22.28
C VAL A 231 -39.22 -59.62 -22.76
N ASN A 232 -39.91 -60.42 -21.92
CA ASN A 232 -41.27 -60.89 -22.22
C ASN A 232 -42.41 -60.02 -21.64
N LEU A 233 -42.12 -58.95 -20.90
CA LEU A 233 -43.14 -58.05 -20.36
C LEU A 233 -42.75 -56.57 -20.49
N ASN A 234 -43.40 -55.90 -21.44
CA ASN A 234 -43.64 -54.46 -21.50
C ASN A 234 -42.43 -53.52 -21.69
N VAL A 235 -41.97 -53.44 -22.95
CA VAL A 235 -41.12 -52.35 -23.49
C VAL A 235 -41.84 -50.97 -23.50
N ARG A 236 -43.11 -50.88 -23.09
CA ARG A 236 -43.88 -49.62 -23.12
C ARG A 236 -43.79 -48.72 -21.88
N ARG A 237 -43.09 -49.11 -20.81
CA ARG A 237 -43.03 -48.32 -19.56
C ARG A 237 -41.67 -47.73 -19.19
N LEU A 238 -40.60 -48.03 -19.91
CA LEU A 238 -39.24 -47.64 -19.54
C LEU A 238 -38.73 -46.35 -20.23
N ILE A 239 -39.58 -45.32 -20.34
CA ILE A 239 -39.19 -43.98 -20.81
C ILE A 239 -39.26 -42.92 -19.67
N HIS A 240 -39.62 -43.31 -18.45
CA HIS A 240 -39.87 -42.36 -17.34
C HIS A 240 -38.79 -42.27 -16.23
N LEU A 241 -37.56 -42.75 -16.43
CA LEU A 241 -36.55 -42.79 -15.36
C LEU A 241 -35.21 -42.10 -15.68
N LEU A 242 -35.20 -41.12 -16.60
CA LEU A 242 -34.06 -40.24 -16.76
C LEU A 242 -34.34 -38.88 -16.10
N SER A 243 -33.38 -38.47 -15.27
CA SER A 243 -33.35 -37.29 -14.37
C SER A 243 -33.96 -35.99 -14.95
N PRO A 244 -34.61 -35.12 -14.13
CA PRO A 244 -35.42 -33.99 -14.61
C PRO A 244 -34.67 -32.78 -15.18
N ALA A 245 -33.35 -32.84 -15.35
CA ALA A 245 -32.58 -31.67 -15.77
C ALA A 245 -31.84 -31.93 -17.08
N LYS A 246 -32.19 -31.10 -18.07
CA LYS A 246 -31.59 -30.97 -19.40
C LYS A 246 -32.10 -32.00 -20.40
N ILE A 247 -32.86 -31.49 -21.38
CA ILE A 247 -33.12 -31.98 -22.75
C ILE A 247 -34.58 -31.62 -23.07
N LEU A 248 -34.80 -30.39 -23.53
CA LEU A 248 -36.07 -29.98 -24.15
C LEU A 248 -35.88 -30.12 -25.67
N TRP A 249 -36.56 -31.09 -26.26
CA TRP A 249 -36.66 -31.26 -27.72
C TRP A 249 -38.13 -31.30 -28.09
N HIS A 250 -38.49 -30.67 -29.22
CA HIS A 250 -39.73 -30.94 -29.97
C HIS A 250 -41.04 -30.27 -29.44
N PRO A 251 -42.05 -30.00 -30.29
CA PRO A 251 -43.33 -29.31 -29.98
C PRO A 251 -44.15 -29.73 -28.73
N TRP A 252 -43.86 -30.84 -28.07
CA TRP A 252 -44.42 -31.12 -26.74
C TRP A 252 -43.79 -30.24 -25.64
N ALA A 253 -42.60 -29.68 -25.86
CA ALA A 253 -41.94 -28.70 -24.99
C ALA A 253 -42.70 -27.36 -24.92
N LEU A 254 -43.46 -26.99 -25.96
CA LEU A 254 -44.38 -25.84 -25.93
C LEU A 254 -45.60 -26.09 -25.03
N GLU A 255 -46.06 -27.34 -24.96
CA GLU A 255 -47.11 -27.77 -24.04
C GLU A 255 -46.56 -27.88 -22.61
N ASP A 256 -45.30 -28.30 -22.44
CA ASP A 256 -44.60 -28.30 -21.17
C ASP A 256 -44.22 -26.88 -20.70
N ALA A 257 -43.98 -25.91 -21.58
CA ALA A 257 -43.84 -24.50 -21.21
C ALA A 257 -45.15 -23.92 -20.66
N ARG A 258 -46.30 -24.34 -21.19
CA ARG A 258 -47.63 -24.04 -20.60
C ARG A 258 -47.83 -24.75 -19.27
N ARG A 259 -47.35 -25.99 -19.13
CA ARG A 259 -47.38 -26.73 -17.85
C ARG A 259 -46.40 -26.19 -16.82
N LEU A 260 -45.26 -25.62 -17.22
CA LEU A 260 -44.32 -24.96 -16.32
C LEU A 260 -45.00 -23.80 -15.58
N GLN A 261 -45.91 -23.08 -16.24
CA GLN A 261 -46.78 -22.08 -15.60
C GLN A 261 -47.61 -22.66 -14.43
N HIS A 262 -47.96 -23.96 -14.48
CA HIS A 262 -48.62 -24.72 -13.41
C HIS A 262 -47.66 -25.42 -12.43
N VAL A 263 -46.39 -25.60 -12.78
CA VAL A 263 -45.34 -26.25 -11.96
C VAL A 263 -44.47 -25.23 -11.20
N LYS A 264 -44.82 -23.95 -11.32
CA LYS A 264 -44.31 -22.79 -10.59
C LYS A 264 -43.93 -23.05 -9.12
N ASP A 265 -44.72 -23.83 -8.40
CA ASP A 265 -44.49 -24.11 -6.98
C ASP A 265 -43.32 -25.09 -6.71
N GLN A 266 -42.92 -25.90 -7.69
CA GLN A 266 -41.80 -26.85 -7.59
C GLN A 266 -40.42 -26.18 -7.76
N PHE A 267 -40.38 -24.99 -8.36
CA PHE A 267 -39.15 -24.21 -8.55
C PHE A 267 -38.91 -23.17 -7.43
N ASN A 268 -39.74 -23.17 -6.38
CA ASN A 268 -39.66 -22.20 -5.27
C ASN A 268 -38.33 -22.19 -4.51
N GLY A 269 -37.45 -23.17 -4.71
CA GLY A 269 -36.11 -23.23 -4.10
C GLY A 269 -34.93 -22.86 -5.02
N ASP A 270 -35.15 -22.72 -6.34
CA ASP A 270 -34.07 -22.44 -7.30
C ASP A 270 -34.53 -21.46 -8.40
N VAL A 271 -34.48 -20.19 -8.03
CA VAL A 271 -34.76 -19.03 -8.90
C VAL A 271 -33.96 -19.09 -10.21
N ARG A 272 -32.72 -19.60 -10.15
CA ARG A 272 -31.83 -19.65 -11.30
C ARG A 272 -32.34 -20.67 -12.33
N ALA A 273 -32.70 -21.87 -11.89
CA ALA A 273 -33.25 -22.90 -12.76
C ALA A 273 -34.56 -22.45 -13.43
N TRP A 274 -35.41 -21.72 -12.71
CA TRP A 274 -36.68 -21.19 -13.24
C TRP A 274 -36.48 -20.18 -14.36
N VAL A 275 -35.58 -19.20 -14.14
CA VAL A 275 -35.30 -18.15 -15.11
C VAL A 275 -34.60 -18.72 -16.35
N GLU A 276 -33.65 -19.64 -16.18
CA GLU A 276 -32.99 -20.35 -17.29
C GLU A 276 -34.01 -21.15 -18.12
N ALA A 277 -34.95 -21.86 -17.48
CA ALA A 277 -35.99 -22.63 -18.16
C ALA A 277 -36.95 -21.75 -18.99
N LYS A 278 -37.37 -20.60 -18.44
CA LYS A 278 -38.22 -19.64 -19.17
C LYS A 278 -37.49 -19.02 -20.37
N ALA A 279 -36.22 -18.65 -20.22
CA ALA A 279 -35.40 -18.12 -21.31
C ALA A 279 -35.25 -19.14 -22.46
N VAL A 280 -34.90 -20.40 -22.12
CA VAL A 280 -34.80 -21.49 -23.10
C VAL A 280 -36.13 -21.73 -23.82
N SER A 281 -37.24 -21.76 -23.08
CA SER A 281 -38.58 -21.98 -23.64
C SER A 281 -38.97 -20.88 -24.64
N ARG A 282 -38.64 -19.62 -24.34
CA ARG A 282 -38.90 -18.49 -25.25
C ARG A 282 -38.09 -18.61 -26.53
N ILE A 283 -36.80 -18.95 -26.44
CA ILE A 283 -35.92 -19.10 -27.62
C ILE A 283 -36.40 -20.23 -28.52
N LEU A 284 -36.76 -21.38 -27.94
CA LEU A 284 -37.30 -22.51 -28.72
C LEU A 284 -38.65 -22.16 -29.38
N ARG A 285 -39.46 -21.29 -28.77
CA ARG A 285 -40.72 -20.80 -29.35
C ARG A 285 -40.46 -19.83 -30.51
N ASP A 286 -39.59 -18.85 -30.29
CA ASP A 286 -39.38 -17.75 -31.23
C ASP A 286 -38.47 -18.19 -32.40
N TRP A 287 -37.60 -19.18 -32.19
CA TRP A 287 -36.66 -19.72 -33.18
C TRP A 287 -36.96 -21.18 -33.51
N MET A 288 -37.98 -21.41 -34.35
CA MET A 288 -38.48 -22.76 -34.65
C MET A 288 -37.47 -23.72 -35.32
N THR A 289 -36.36 -23.20 -35.87
CA THR A 289 -35.27 -23.99 -36.47
C THR A 289 -34.17 -24.39 -35.48
N ALA A 290 -34.24 -23.90 -34.24
CA ALA A 290 -33.31 -24.29 -33.18
C ALA A 290 -33.59 -25.74 -32.75
N SER A 291 -32.58 -26.59 -32.91
CA SER A 291 -32.64 -28.00 -32.49
C SER A 291 -32.23 -28.19 -31.04
N ARG A 292 -31.37 -27.32 -30.53
CA ARG A 292 -30.88 -27.35 -29.15
C ARG A 292 -30.55 -25.95 -28.66
N VAL A 293 -30.89 -25.68 -27.40
CA VAL A 293 -30.53 -24.44 -26.72
C VAL A 293 -29.86 -24.80 -25.39
N LEU A 294 -28.68 -24.25 -25.15
CA LEU A 294 -27.87 -24.44 -23.95
C LEU A 294 -27.54 -23.08 -23.36
N VAL A 295 -27.98 -22.82 -22.13
CA VAL A 295 -27.51 -21.63 -21.40
C VAL A 295 -26.12 -21.93 -20.87
N THR A 296 -25.11 -21.18 -21.33
CA THR A 296 -23.70 -21.37 -20.95
C THR A 296 -23.29 -20.47 -19.79
N GLY A 297 -24.03 -19.39 -19.55
CA GLY A 297 -23.85 -18.51 -18.40
C GLY A 297 -24.88 -17.40 -18.37
N TRP A 298 -24.94 -16.68 -17.25
CA TRP A 298 -25.71 -15.43 -17.16
C TRP A 298 -25.06 -14.47 -16.18
N ASP A 299 -25.29 -13.18 -16.40
CA ASP A 299 -24.79 -12.07 -15.58
C ASP A 299 -25.97 -11.21 -15.16
N LEU A 300 -26.17 -11.06 -13.84
CA LEU A 300 -27.19 -10.20 -13.27
C LEU A 300 -26.61 -8.79 -13.11
N ARG A 301 -26.94 -7.89 -14.03
CA ARG A 301 -26.57 -6.48 -13.88
C ARG A 301 -27.71 -5.76 -13.18
N SER A 302 -27.48 -5.34 -11.94
CA SER A 302 -28.47 -4.55 -11.19
C SER A 302 -28.54 -3.12 -11.76
N PRO A 303 -29.67 -2.67 -12.30
CA PRO A 303 -29.90 -1.25 -12.57
C PRO A 303 -30.33 -0.54 -11.28
N GLU A 304 -30.20 0.78 -11.24
CA GLU A 304 -30.51 1.68 -10.11
C GLU A 304 -32.00 1.73 -9.69
N VAL A 305 -32.88 0.93 -10.31
CA VAL A 305 -34.32 0.97 -10.06
C VAL A 305 -34.74 -0.28 -9.29
N ARG A 306 -35.25 -0.08 -8.07
CA ARG A 306 -35.50 -1.10 -7.03
C ARG A 306 -36.34 -2.34 -7.40
N TYR A 307 -36.90 -2.45 -8.60
CA TYR A 307 -37.83 -3.54 -8.93
C TYR A 307 -37.64 -4.17 -10.31
N ALA A 308 -36.58 -3.82 -11.05
CA ALA A 308 -36.31 -4.42 -12.36
C ALA A 308 -34.81 -4.65 -12.55
N HIS A 309 -34.43 -5.91 -12.79
CA HIS A 309 -33.05 -6.29 -13.08
C HIS A 309 -32.88 -6.56 -14.57
N ARG A 310 -31.70 -6.22 -15.10
CA ARG A 310 -31.29 -6.60 -16.44
C ARG A 310 -30.42 -7.83 -16.33
N VAL A 311 -30.85 -8.90 -16.98
CA VAL A 311 -30.15 -10.18 -16.93
C VAL A 311 -29.65 -10.49 -18.32
N ASN A 312 -28.32 -10.60 -18.45
CA ASN A 312 -27.70 -11.03 -19.70
C ASN A 312 -27.54 -12.55 -19.65
N PHE A 313 -28.13 -13.25 -20.59
CA PHE A 313 -27.90 -14.67 -20.82
C PHE A 313 -26.93 -14.85 -21.98
N PHE A 314 -25.96 -15.72 -21.77
CA PHE A 314 -25.09 -16.23 -22.82
C PHE A 314 -25.61 -17.61 -23.19
N ILE A 315 -26.09 -17.73 -24.43
CA ILE A 315 -26.83 -18.89 -24.87
C ILE A 315 -26.19 -19.43 -26.13
N HIS A 316 -25.88 -20.71 -26.08
CA HIS A 316 -25.41 -21.48 -27.22
C HIS A 316 -26.63 -22.16 -27.86
N VAL A 317 -26.87 -21.85 -29.14
CA VAL A 317 -28.00 -22.40 -29.90
C VAL A 317 -27.45 -23.22 -31.07
N GLU A 318 -27.89 -24.47 -31.17
CA GLU A 318 -27.59 -25.35 -32.29
C GLU A 318 -28.81 -25.44 -33.20
N PHE A 319 -28.67 -25.08 -34.46
CA PHE A 319 -29.75 -25.15 -35.45
C PHE A 319 -29.67 -26.44 -36.25
N SER A 320 -30.83 -27.09 -36.44
CA SER A 320 -30.93 -28.19 -37.41
C SER A 320 -31.15 -27.58 -38.78
N ASP A 321 -30.12 -27.57 -39.63
CA ASP A 321 -30.29 -27.16 -41.01
C ASP A 321 -30.86 -28.34 -41.80
N HIS A 322 -32.08 -28.22 -42.35
CA HIS A 322 -32.72 -29.32 -43.09
C HIS A 322 -32.07 -29.59 -44.46
N ILE A 323 -31.03 -28.84 -44.82
CA ILE A 323 -30.43 -28.82 -46.16
C ILE A 323 -28.94 -29.27 -46.15
N GLY A 324 -28.33 -29.58 -45.00
CA GLY A 324 -26.95 -30.07 -44.93
C GLY A 324 -26.62 -30.92 -43.69
N PRO A 325 -25.57 -31.77 -43.74
CA PRO A 325 -25.23 -32.71 -42.67
C PRO A 325 -24.56 -32.08 -41.43
N PHE A 326 -24.39 -30.75 -41.40
CA PHE A 326 -23.69 -30.06 -40.33
C PHE A 326 -24.63 -29.07 -39.64
N ALA A 327 -24.89 -29.28 -38.35
CA ALA A 327 -25.58 -28.33 -37.51
C ALA A 327 -24.71 -27.07 -37.37
N LYS A 328 -25.30 -25.89 -37.60
CA LYS A 328 -24.61 -24.61 -37.36
C LYS A 328 -24.81 -24.21 -35.90
N GLN A 329 -23.70 -23.91 -35.24
CA GLN A 329 -23.66 -23.40 -33.87
C GLN A 329 -23.65 -21.87 -33.91
N ARG A 330 -24.46 -21.25 -33.04
CA ARG A 330 -24.44 -19.79 -32.83
C ARG A 330 -24.40 -19.48 -31.35
N TYR A 331 -23.66 -18.42 -31.03
CA TYR A 331 -23.69 -17.83 -29.70
C TYR A 331 -24.53 -16.57 -29.76
N VAL A 332 -25.49 -16.50 -28.84
CA VAL A 332 -26.46 -15.43 -28.79
C VAL A 332 -26.41 -14.86 -27.39
N GLN A 333 -26.18 -13.56 -27.31
CA GLN A 333 -26.38 -12.84 -26.08
C GLN A 333 -27.79 -12.26 -26.07
N ILE A 334 -28.57 -12.68 -25.07
CA ILE A 334 -29.94 -12.26 -24.86
C ILE A 334 -30.01 -11.46 -23.57
N GLU A 335 -30.42 -10.19 -23.66
CA GLU A 335 -30.72 -9.39 -22.49
C GLU A 335 -32.21 -9.50 -22.21
N VAL A 336 -32.58 -10.00 -21.03
CA VAL A 336 -33.98 -10.04 -20.59
C VAL A 336 -34.15 -9.13 -19.39
N ARG A 337 -35.23 -8.36 -19.40
CA ARG A 337 -35.67 -7.61 -18.23
C ARG A 337 -36.51 -8.51 -17.34
N ALA A 338 -36.07 -8.71 -16.11
CA ALA A 338 -36.77 -9.47 -15.09
C ALA A 338 -37.27 -8.51 -14.00
N THR A 339 -38.52 -8.62 -13.60
CA THR A 339 -39.11 -7.85 -12.48
C THR A 339 -39.39 -8.76 -11.28
N ASP A 340 -39.46 -8.17 -10.08
CA ASP A 340 -39.78 -8.86 -8.82
C ASP A 340 -38.78 -9.95 -8.36
N LEU A 341 -37.48 -9.66 -8.49
CA LEU A 341 -36.39 -10.54 -8.02
C LEU A 341 -36.07 -10.42 -6.51
N GLU A 342 -36.68 -9.47 -5.79
CA GLU A 342 -36.34 -9.20 -4.36
C GLU A 342 -36.91 -10.23 -3.37
N GLY A 343 -37.84 -11.10 -3.79
CA GLY A 343 -38.34 -12.22 -3.01
C GLY A 343 -37.86 -13.54 -3.62
N TRP A 344 -37.02 -14.29 -2.90
CA TRP A 344 -36.44 -15.58 -3.34
C TRP A 344 -37.45 -16.71 -3.58
N MET A 345 -38.74 -16.40 -3.68
CA MET A 345 -39.78 -17.34 -4.08
C MET A 345 -40.07 -17.12 -5.57
N GLY A 346 -39.62 -18.06 -6.41
CA GLY A 346 -39.68 -17.97 -7.88
C GLY A 346 -41.07 -17.73 -8.47
N GLY A 347 -42.13 -17.80 -7.67
CA GLY A 347 -43.50 -17.60 -8.10
C GLY A 347 -43.86 -16.18 -8.59
N THR A 348 -43.32 -15.09 -8.07
CA THR A 348 -43.76 -13.76 -8.52
C THR A 348 -42.97 -13.21 -9.71
N MET A 349 -41.96 -13.95 -10.19
CA MET A 349 -41.07 -13.47 -11.24
C MET A 349 -41.74 -13.49 -12.62
N CYS A 350 -41.72 -12.33 -13.27
CA CYS A 350 -42.13 -12.16 -14.65
C CYS A 350 -40.91 -11.73 -15.49
N LEU A 351 -40.68 -12.43 -16.59
CA LEU A 351 -39.82 -11.93 -17.66
C LEU A 351 -40.70 -11.10 -18.57
N ASP A 352 -40.23 -9.90 -18.94
CA ASP A 352 -40.95 -9.06 -19.89
C ASP A 352 -41.00 -9.75 -21.26
N GLU A 353 -42.16 -10.33 -21.59
CA GLU A 353 -42.38 -11.09 -22.82
C GLU A 353 -42.35 -10.18 -24.06
N ASN A 354 -42.36 -8.85 -23.89
CA ASN A 354 -42.35 -7.86 -24.96
C ASN A 354 -41.01 -7.11 -25.09
N GLY A 355 -40.03 -7.39 -24.22
CA GLY A 355 -38.70 -6.77 -24.33
C GLY A 355 -37.91 -7.28 -25.54
N ASP A 356 -37.20 -6.37 -26.22
CA ASP A 356 -36.31 -6.68 -27.36
C ASP A 356 -35.20 -7.65 -26.94
N VAL A 357 -35.17 -8.82 -27.56
CA VAL A 357 -34.46 -10.02 -27.04
C VAL A 357 -33.01 -10.13 -27.51
N ILE A 358 -32.67 -9.61 -28.69
CA ILE A 358 -31.39 -9.93 -29.31
C ILE A 358 -30.53 -8.67 -29.37
N ARG A 359 -29.44 -8.66 -28.61
CA ARG A 359 -28.43 -7.60 -28.70
C ARG A 359 -27.30 -7.93 -29.66
N GLN A 360 -26.90 -9.20 -29.74
CA GLN A 360 -25.74 -9.58 -30.54
C GLN A 360 -25.78 -11.07 -30.89
N GLU A 361 -25.80 -11.38 -32.19
CA GLU A 361 -25.48 -12.72 -32.72
C GLU A 361 -23.99 -12.77 -33.05
N MET A 362 -23.30 -13.79 -32.56
CA MET A 362 -21.91 -14.05 -32.87
C MET A 362 -21.81 -15.39 -33.60
N ASP A 363 -21.53 -15.34 -34.90
CA ASP A 363 -21.18 -16.52 -35.68
C ASP A 363 -19.73 -16.91 -35.38
N GLU A 364 -19.45 -18.20 -35.17
CA GLU A 364 -18.12 -18.74 -34.84
C GLU A 364 -17.04 -18.51 -35.93
N GLN A 365 -17.40 -17.99 -37.11
CA GLN A 365 -16.48 -17.87 -38.25
C GLN A 365 -15.55 -16.65 -38.25
N MET A 366 -15.51 -15.81 -37.21
CA MET A 366 -14.61 -14.65 -37.13
C MET A 366 -13.52 -14.82 -36.05
N GLY A 367 -12.90 -16.01 -36.04
CA GLY A 367 -11.69 -16.33 -35.28
C GLY A 367 -10.38 -15.95 -35.98
N GLU A 368 -10.36 -14.93 -36.85
CA GLU A 368 -9.13 -14.34 -37.39
C GLU A 368 -8.94 -12.90 -36.87
N SER A 369 -8.14 -12.81 -35.80
CA SER A 369 -7.28 -11.69 -35.38
C SER A 369 -7.60 -10.27 -35.86
N HIS A 370 -8.14 -9.44 -34.97
CA HIS A 370 -7.79 -8.03 -34.92
C HIS A 370 -7.34 -7.60 -33.51
N ASN A 371 -6.04 -7.36 -33.39
CA ASN A 371 -5.42 -6.64 -32.30
C ASN A 371 -6.02 -5.23 -32.19
N PHE A 372 -6.63 -4.91 -31.05
CA PHE A 372 -6.86 -3.54 -30.63
C PHE A 372 -5.97 -3.26 -29.41
N MET A 373 -4.92 -2.46 -29.60
CA MET A 373 -4.27 -1.74 -28.52
C MET A 373 -5.09 -0.48 -28.21
N PRO A 374 -5.26 -0.10 -26.92
CA PRO A 374 -5.93 1.13 -26.55
C PRO A 374 -4.96 2.32 -26.59
N SER A 375 -5.45 3.44 -27.10
CA SER A 375 -4.94 4.79 -26.85
C SER A 375 -5.75 5.46 -25.74
#